data_AF-A0A9E3KPU6-F1
#
_entry.id   AF-A0A9E3KPU6-F1
#
_cell.length_a   1.000
_cell.length_b   1.000
_cell.length_c   1.000
_cell.angle_alpha   90.00
_cell.angle_beta   90.00
_cell.angle_gamma   90.00
#
_symmetry.space_group_name_H-M   'P 1'
#
loop_
_entity.id
_entity.type
_entity.pdbx_description
1 polymer ?
#
loop_
_entity_poly.entity_id
_entity_poly.type
_entity_poly.pdbx_seq_one_letter_code
_entity_poly.pdbx_strand_id
1 'polypeptide(L)'
;MRKIYKHSILMGLGLMLSSTNINAQTTYFEDLTLPVESYWDGSDLSGTHSNGVFTSEFTSGDITFPNLFDTTWGAPGYWLGGFAYSNITDTVTSGVGNKYSAITGSGLYNNPIYVVSSNNSSLKFNSSNVQFNMSEIVVTNSTYAYHSIKDGDAFAKKFGGPTGNDPDWFKLTIKMYFEGVYNDSVDFYLADFRFSDNSQDYIIKDWQSINLVSFGSIDSMYFELYSSDNGMWGMNTPAFFCIGGFLELVTSIDELSQHTFSFFPNPANEVLNIKSENNIEQLTITDMSGRVVKTIYNSNTNQVKVDVADLISGIYFIQVVSKGVPQVQKFIKQ
;
A
#
# COMPACT_ATOMS: atom_id res chain seq x y z
N MET A 1 -60.87 -31.07 -22.15
CA MET A 1 -59.40 -31.19 -21.98
C MET A 1 -58.89 -29.97 -21.22
N ARG A 2 -58.59 -30.11 -19.92
CA ARG A 2 -57.94 -29.08 -19.10
C ARG A 2 -56.64 -29.70 -18.58
N LYS A 3 -55.49 -29.18 -19.04
CA LYS A 3 -54.16 -29.63 -18.62
C LYS A 3 -53.86 -29.08 -17.22
N ILE A 4 -53.43 -29.99 -16.33
CA ILE A 4 -52.88 -29.69 -15.01
C ILE A 4 -51.42 -29.29 -15.21
N TYR A 5 -51.01 -28.12 -14.73
CA TYR A 5 -49.61 -27.76 -14.58
C TYR A 5 -49.25 -27.79 -13.10
N LYS A 6 -48.40 -28.75 -12.72
CA LYS A 6 -47.58 -28.71 -11.50
C LYS A 6 -46.41 -27.77 -11.77
N HIS A 7 -46.19 -26.76 -10.94
CA HIS A 7 -44.90 -26.05 -10.89
C HIS A 7 -44.51 -25.75 -9.44
N SER A 8 -43.55 -26.57 -8.98
CA SER A 8 -42.31 -26.22 -8.30
C SER A 8 -42.33 -25.21 -7.15
N ILE A 9 -42.11 -25.74 -5.94
CA ILE A 9 -41.67 -25.01 -4.75
C ILE A 9 -40.25 -24.47 -5.02
N LEU A 10 -40.10 -23.14 -5.01
CA LEU A 10 -38.80 -22.46 -5.02
C LEU A 10 -38.26 -22.43 -3.59
N MET A 11 -37.27 -23.28 -3.30
CA MET A 11 -36.49 -23.23 -2.06
C MET A 11 -35.56 -22.02 -2.15
N GLY A 12 -35.83 -20.97 -1.38
CA GLY A 12 -34.93 -19.83 -1.24
C GLY A 12 -33.67 -20.25 -0.49
N LEU A 13 -32.55 -20.38 -1.21
CA LEU A 13 -31.22 -20.38 -0.61
C LEU A 13 -30.98 -18.98 -0.03
N GLY A 14 -30.99 -18.85 1.29
CA GLY A 14 -30.50 -17.67 1.97
C GLY A 14 -28.99 -17.57 1.74
N LEU A 15 -28.57 -16.70 0.82
CA LEU A 15 -27.20 -16.24 0.73
C LEU A 15 -26.86 -15.50 2.03
N MET A 16 -26.15 -16.17 2.93
CA MET A 16 -25.46 -15.51 4.02
C MET A 16 -24.35 -14.64 3.40
N LEU A 17 -24.61 -13.35 3.28
CA LEU A 17 -23.58 -12.36 3.04
C LEU A 17 -22.72 -12.31 4.31
N SER A 18 -21.59 -13.03 4.30
CA SER A 18 -20.52 -12.78 5.26
C SER A 18 -19.99 -11.38 5.01
N SER A 19 -20.29 -10.43 5.89
CA SER A 19 -19.63 -9.14 5.92
C SER A 19 -18.16 -9.36 6.28
N THR A 20 -17.29 -9.42 5.28
CA THR A 20 -15.85 -9.32 5.49
C THR A 20 -15.56 -7.91 5.96
N ASN A 21 -15.03 -7.75 7.17
CA ASN A 21 -14.46 -6.47 7.59
C ASN A 21 -13.19 -6.26 6.77
N ILE A 22 -13.23 -5.30 5.85
CA ILE A 22 -12.07 -4.83 5.12
C ILE A 22 -11.37 -3.86 6.04
N ASN A 23 -10.21 -4.22 6.59
CA ASN A 23 -9.28 -3.22 7.09
C ASN A 23 -8.47 -2.74 5.89
N ALA A 24 -8.05 -1.47 5.89
CA ALA A 24 -7.11 -0.95 4.91
C ALA A 24 -5.83 -0.57 5.66
N GLN A 25 -4.69 -1.07 5.22
CA GLN A 25 -3.40 -0.58 5.68
C GLN A 25 -2.98 0.52 4.71
N THR A 26 -2.38 1.58 5.25
CA THR A 26 -2.01 2.72 4.42
C THR A 26 -0.58 3.10 4.66
N THR A 27 0.11 3.32 3.55
CA THR A 27 1.50 3.80 3.55
C THR A 27 1.48 5.22 3.03
N TYR A 28 1.66 6.18 3.93
CA TYR A 28 1.78 7.60 3.62
C TYR A 28 3.15 8.16 3.99
N PHE A 29 4.17 7.29 4.06
CA PHE A 29 5.58 7.63 4.27
C PHE A 29 5.92 8.26 5.62
N GLU A 30 5.12 8.01 6.66
CA GLU A 30 5.29 8.56 8.00
C GLU A 30 6.53 8.04 8.76
N ASP A 31 7.11 6.95 8.27
CA ASP A 31 8.33 6.33 8.80
C ASP A 31 9.62 6.93 8.22
N LEU A 32 9.51 7.69 7.12
CA LEU A 32 10.63 8.42 6.54
C LEU A 32 10.91 9.72 7.30
N THR A 33 12.18 10.14 7.32
CA THR A 33 12.59 11.39 7.97
C THR A 33 13.50 12.20 7.07
N LEU A 34 13.27 13.52 7.02
CA LEU A 34 14.07 14.48 6.28
C LEU A 34 14.19 15.79 7.05
N PRO A 35 15.32 16.52 6.93
CA PRO A 35 15.35 17.94 7.22
C PRO A 35 14.27 18.71 6.44
N VAL A 36 13.81 19.84 6.96
CA VAL A 36 12.84 20.70 6.28
C VAL A 36 13.40 21.22 4.95
N GLU A 37 12.56 21.28 3.91
CA GLU A 37 12.92 21.72 2.55
C GLU A 37 14.13 20.96 1.98
N SER A 38 14.08 19.64 2.06
CA SER A 38 15.13 18.76 1.57
C SER A 38 14.57 17.51 0.90
N TYR A 39 15.48 16.73 0.34
CA TYR A 39 15.18 15.48 -0.33
C TYR A 39 16.35 14.52 -0.16
N TRP A 40 16.07 13.24 -0.38
CA TRP A 40 17.08 12.21 -0.55
C TRP A 40 16.94 11.62 -1.94
N ASP A 41 18.02 11.63 -2.71
CA ASP A 41 18.08 11.14 -4.10
C ASP A 41 19.27 10.20 -4.35
N GLY A 42 19.95 9.75 -3.28
CA GLY A 42 21.18 8.96 -3.36
C GLY A 42 22.47 9.76 -3.50
N SER A 43 22.41 11.10 -3.46
CA SER A 43 23.61 11.97 -3.47
C SER A 43 24.50 11.84 -2.23
N ASP A 44 24.04 11.11 -1.21
CA ASP A 44 24.83 10.70 -0.05
C ASP A 44 25.81 9.56 -0.35
N LEU A 45 25.79 9.02 -1.57
CA LEU A 45 26.65 7.93 -2.04
C LEU A 45 26.49 6.64 -1.22
N SER A 46 25.29 6.43 -0.68
CA SER A 46 24.91 5.20 0.01
C SER A 46 24.74 4.01 -0.95
N GLY A 47 24.67 2.81 -0.38
CA GLY A 47 24.41 1.57 -1.13
C GLY A 47 25.67 0.92 -1.72
N THR A 48 25.47 0.16 -2.79
CA THR A 48 26.56 -0.56 -3.49
C THR A 48 27.07 0.27 -4.66
N HIS A 49 28.38 0.28 -4.88
CA HIS A 49 29.01 1.08 -5.93
C HIS A 49 29.63 0.20 -7.01
N SER A 50 29.33 0.49 -8.28
CA SER A 50 29.92 -0.16 -9.45
C SER A 50 30.01 0.81 -10.62
N ASN A 51 31.21 0.94 -11.21
CA ASN A 51 31.47 1.78 -12.39
C ASN A 51 30.94 3.24 -12.29
N GLY A 52 31.07 3.89 -11.12
CA GLY A 52 30.61 5.27 -10.92
C GLY A 52 29.14 5.40 -10.53
N VAL A 53 28.37 4.30 -10.56
CA VAL A 53 26.96 4.28 -10.17
C VAL A 53 26.80 3.68 -8.79
N PHE A 54 26.08 4.39 -7.94
CA PHE A 54 25.62 3.96 -6.63
C PHE A 54 24.19 3.43 -6.74
N THR A 55 23.99 2.20 -6.31
CA THR A 55 22.68 1.55 -6.21
C THR A 55 22.32 1.42 -4.75
N SER A 56 21.31 2.16 -4.33
CA SER A 56 20.75 2.18 -2.99
C SER A 56 19.24 1.91 -3.03
N GLU A 57 18.62 1.79 -1.87
CA GLU A 57 17.18 1.65 -1.73
C GLU A 57 16.74 2.30 -0.42
N PHE A 58 15.49 2.77 -0.38
CA PHE A 58 14.81 3.10 0.87
C PHE A 58 13.52 2.29 0.98
N THR A 59 13.09 2.06 2.21
CA THR A 59 11.85 1.33 2.50
C THR A 59 10.87 2.25 3.20
N SER A 60 9.60 2.15 2.85
CA SER A 60 8.52 2.72 3.65
C SER A 60 7.38 1.72 3.77
N GLY A 61 7.03 1.36 5.01
CA GLY A 61 6.19 0.19 5.27
C GLY A 61 6.76 -1.07 4.59
N ASP A 62 5.90 -1.80 3.88
CA ASP A 62 6.29 -3.01 3.14
C ASP A 62 6.70 -2.73 1.69
N ILE A 63 7.14 -1.51 1.36
CA ILE A 63 7.52 -1.14 -0.02
C ILE A 63 8.99 -0.78 -0.08
N THR A 64 9.73 -1.38 -1.01
CA THR A 64 11.12 -1.05 -1.33
C THR A 64 11.19 -0.22 -2.61
N PHE A 65 11.89 0.91 -2.50
CA PHE A 65 12.10 1.88 -3.56
C PHE A 65 13.59 1.93 -3.94
N PRO A 66 13.97 1.36 -5.10
CA PRO A 66 15.34 1.44 -5.60
C PRO A 66 15.73 2.86 -6.03
N ASN A 67 17.01 3.19 -5.87
CA ASN A 67 17.60 4.45 -6.29
C ASN A 67 18.95 4.21 -7.00
N LEU A 68 19.20 5.00 -8.04
CA LEU A 68 20.46 4.99 -8.78
C LEU A 68 21.04 6.41 -8.83
N PHE A 69 22.28 6.58 -8.37
CA PHE A 69 23.00 7.86 -8.41
C PHE A 69 24.33 7.71 -9.16
N ASP A 70 24.57 8.52 -10.17
CA ASP A 70 25.73 8.40 -11.07
C ASP A 70 26.74 9.53 -10.85
N THR A 71 28.00 9.14 -10.67
CA THR A 71 29.17 10.02 -10.44
C THR A 71 30.23 9.89 -11.54
N THR A 72 29.96 9.16 -12.61
CA THR A 72 30.89 8.84 -13.71
C THR A 72 31.52 10.10 -14.33
N TRP A 73 30.79 11.20 -14.37
CA TRP A 73 31.24 12.48 -14.94
C TRP A 73 31.80 13.48 -13.89
N GLY A 74 32.06 13.00 -12.68
CA GLY A 74 32.58 13.80 -11.57
C GLY A 74 31.52 14.36 -10.65
N ALA A 75 31.97 15.03 -9.59
CA ALA A 75 31.11 15.64 -8.59
C ALA A 75 30.30 16.82 -9.16
N PRO A 76 29.05 17.06 -8.70
CA PRO A 76 28.38 16.35 -7.59
C PRO A 76 27.67 15.04 -8.01
N GLY A 77 27.79 14.59 -9.25
CA GLY A 77 26.99 13.48 -9.79
C GLY A 77 25.55 13.89 -10.09
N TYR A 78 24.70 12.92 -10.41
CA TYR A 78 23.28 13.15 -10.68
C TYR A 78 22.44 11.92 -10.35
N TRP A 79 21.20 12.17 -9.95
CA TRP A 79 20.19 11.12 -9.80
C TRP A 79 19.87 10.52 -11.17
N LEU A 80 20.30 9.27 -11.37
CA LEU A 80 20.23 8.56 -12.65
C LEU A 80 18.85 7.93 -12.86
N GLY A 81 18.23 7.41 -11.81
CA GLY A 81 16.93 6.75 -11.91
C GLY A 81 16.40 6.15 -10.62
N GLY A 82 15.23 5.52 -10.72
CA GLY A 82 14.50 4.97 -9.58
C GLY A 82 13.69 6.05 -8.86
N PHE A 83 13.75 6.04 -7.54
CA PHE A 83 12.95 6.87 -6.65
C PHE A 83 13.80 7.75 -5.74
N ALA A 84 13.24 8.89 -5.38
CA ALA A 84 13.71 9.80 -4.34
C ALA A 84 12.52 10.06 -3.38
N TYR A 85 12.78 10.59 -2.19
CA TYR A 85 11.72 11.12 -1.33
C TYR A 85 12.07 12.54 -0.91
N SER A 86 11.05 13.36 -0.74
CA SER A 86 11.19 14.82 -0.64
C SER A 86 10.11 15.42 0.26
N ASN A 87 10.42 16.55 0.87
CA ASN A 87 9.47 17.42 1.55
C ASN A 87 9.55 18.88 1.06
N ILE A 88 10.07 19.09 -0.14
CA ILE A 88 10.15 20.43 -0.77
C ILE A 88 8.74 20.97 -1.03
N THR A 89 8.52 22.24 -0.70
CA THR A 89 7.21 22.89 -0.86
C THR A 89 7.14 23.87 -2.04
N ASP A 90 8.23 24.06 -2.78
CA ASP A 90 8.29 24.97 -3.93
C ASP A 90 7.43 24.47 -5.10
N THR A 91 6.25 25.04 -5.26
CA THR A 91 5.31 24.75 -6.36
C THR A 91 5.39 25.77 -7.51
N VAL A 92 6.31 26.73 -7.44
CA VAL A 92 6.33 27.92 -8.33
C VAL A 92 7.50 27.87 -9.30
N THR A 93 8.69 27.44 -8.87
CA THR A 93 9.88 27.51 -9.71
C THR A 93 9.81 26.49 -10.86
N SER A 94 9.95 26.97 -12.10
CA SER A 94 10.01 26.11 -13.29
C SER A 94 11.41 25.53 -13.51
N GLY A 95 11.48 24.40 -14.22
CA GLY A 95 12.74 23.81 -14.69
C GLY A 95 13.29 22.67 -13.83
N VAL A 96 14.38 22.08 -14.30
CA VAL A 96 14.97 20.83 -13.77
C VAL A 96 15.41 20.89 -12.29
N GLY A 97 15.66 22.09 -11.77
CA GLY A 97 15.97 22.30 -10.36
C GLY A 97 14.82 21.89 -9.44
N ASN A 98 13.57 21.95 -9.94
CA ASN A 98 12.38 21.67 -9.17
C ASN A 98 11.77 20.28 -9.44
N LYS A 99 12.59 19.33 -9.88
CA LYS A 99 12.16 17.94 -10.15
C LYS A 99 11.78 17.15 -8.89
N TYR A 100 12.29 17.55 -7.72
CA TYR A 100 12.02 16.90 -6.44
C TYR A 100 10.80 17.47 -5.71
N SER A 101 10.12 18.47 -6.29
CA SER A 101 8.91 19.05 -5.72
C SER A 101 7.67 18.40 -6.33
N ALA A 102 6.69 18.03 -5.50
CA ALA A 102 5.35 17.72 -5.96
C ALA A 102 4.58 19.03 -6.18
N ILE A 103 3.77 19.12 -7.23
CA ILE A 103 2.99 20.34 -7.50
C ILE A 103 1.96 20.66 -6.40
N THR A 104 1.65 19.69 -5.55
CA THR A 104 0.82 19.85 -4.35
C THR A 104 1.53 20.61 -3.24
N GLY A 105 2.88 20.67 -3.27
CA GLY A 105 3.71 21.33 -2.27
C GLY A 105 3.78 20.62 -0.91
N SER A 106 3.21 19.43 -0.78
CA SER A 106 3.25 18.60 0.43
C SER A 106 2.74 17.18 0.13
N GLY A 107 3.14 16.23 0.98
CA GLY A 107 2.57 14.89 1.04
C GLY A 107 1.13 14.86 1.58
N LEU A 108 0.62 13.65 1.79
CA LEU A 108 -0.77 13.41 2.23
C LEU A 108 -0.92 13.40 3.77
N TYR A 109 -2.15 13.62 4.25
CA TYR A 109 -2.55 13.43 5.66
C TYR A 109 -1.64 14.09 6.72
N ASN A 110 -1.21 15.32 6.47
CA ASN A 110 -0.28 16.09 7.32
C ASN A 110 1.14 15.52 7.41
N ASN A 111 1.50 14.54 6.57
CA ASN A 111 2.88 14.20 6.33
C ASN A 111 3.44 15.09 5.22
N PRO A 112 4.51 15.86 5.46
CA PRO A 112 5.14 16.66 4.41
C PRO A 112 5.89 15.81 3.38
N ILE A 113 6.22 14.55 3.69
CA ILE A 113 7.02 13.68 2.82
C ILE A 113 6.16 13.01 1.74
N TYR A 114 6.70 12.96 0.53
CA TYR A 114 6.18 12.21 -0.61
C TYR A 114 7.34 11.60 -1.42
N VAL A 115 7.02 10.67 -2.30
CA VAL A 115 8.00 10.02 -3.18
C VAL A 115 8.00 10.68 -4.55
N VAL A 116 9.18 10.85 -5.13
CA VAL A 116 9.41 11.34 -6.48
C VAL A 116 9.92 10.18 -7.32
N SER A 117 9.30 9.94 -8.46
CA SER A 117 9.68 8.86 -9.37
C SER A 117 10.21 9.43 -10.67
N SER A 118 11.35 8.91 -11.11
CA SER A 118 11.84 9.06 -12.47
C SER A 118 11.17 8.03 -13.39
N ASN A 119 11.11 8.31 -14.69
CA ASN A 119 10.58 7.37 -15.66
C ASN A 119 11.33 6.03 -15.65
N ASN A 120 10.66 4.95 -16.05
CA ASN A 120 11.20 3.59 -16.12
C ASN A 120 11.68 3.04 -14.77
N SER A 121 10.96 3.38 -13.70
CA SER A 121 11.28 2.93 -12.34
C SER A 121 10.44 1.73 -11.93
N SER A 122 11.01 0.83 -11.12
CA SER A 122 10.26 -0.28 -10.49
C SER A 122 10.41 -0.29 -8.99
N LEU A 123 9.30 -0.53 -8.28
CA LEU A 123 9.29 -0.81 -6.85
C LEU A 123 8.88 -2.25 -6.58
N LYS A 124 9.16 -2.72 -5.38
CA LYS A 124 8.80 -4.07 -4.92
C LYS A 124 8.08 -4.00 -3.60
N PHE A 125 7.15 -4.93 -3.39
CA PHE A 125 6.50 -5.14 -2.12
C PHE A 125 7.24 -6.24 -1.34
N ASN A 126 7.64 -5.94 -0.11
CA ASN A 126 8.39 -6.79 0.80
C ASN A 126 7.44 -7.74 1.55
N SER A 127 6.74 -8.65 0.89
CA SER A 127 6.16 -9.79 1.60
C SER A 127 6.73 -11.09 1.10
N SER A 128 7.11 -11.92 2.06
CA SER A 128 7.58 -13.26 1.80
C SER A 128 6.43 -14.27 1.67
N ASN A 129 5.16 -13.89 1.92
CA ASN A 129 4.00 -14.79 1.96
C ASN A 129 2.62 -14.10 1.95
N VAL A 130 2.50 -12.78 1.71
CA VAL A 130 1.20 -12.08 1.79
C VAL A 130 0.81 -11.53 0.44
N GLN A 131 -0.34 -11.96 -0.05
CA GLN A 131 -1.00 -11.41 -1.23
C GLN A 131 -1.31 -9.93 -0.99
N PHE A 132 -0.49 -9.01 -1.51
CA PHE A 132 -0.82 -7.58 -1.47
C PHE A 132 -1.96 -7.32 -2.43
N ASN A 133 -3.14 -7.07 -1.87
CA ASN A 133 -4.29 -6.56 -2.62
C ASN A 133 -4.26 -5.04 -2.54
N MET A 134 -3.41 -4.46 -3.38
CA MET A 134 -3.26 -3.02 -3.50
C MET A 134 -4.54 -2.42 -4.11
N SER A 135 -5.21 -1.53 -3.40
CA SER A 135 -6.43 -0.89 -3.89
C SER A 135 -6.21 0.41 -4.61
N GLU A 136 -5.29 1.24 -4.13
CA GLU A 136 -5.05 2.54 -4.73
C GLU A 136 -3.60 2.96 -4.63
N ILE A 137 -3.11 3.60 -5.68
CA ILE A 137 -1.91 4.44 -5.63
C ILE A 137 -2.35 5.88 -5.82
N VAL A 138 -1.79 6.79 -5.03
CA VAL A 138 -2.12 8.22 -5.11
C VAL A 138 -0.96 8.96 -5.77
N VAL A 139 -1.23 9.63 -6.89
CA VAL A 139 -0.19 10.28 -7.71
C VAL A 139 -0.51 11.74 -8.04
N THR A 140 0.51 12.50 -8.42
CA THR A 140 0.37 13.86 -8.98
C THR A 140 1.59 14.18 -9.87
N ASN A 141 1.55 15.33 -10.55
CA ASN A 141 2.69 15.82 -11.31
C ASN A 141 3.84 16.29 -10.40
N SER A 142 5.07 16.10 -10.85
CA SER A 142 6.18 16.90 -10.31
C SER A 142 6.01 18.37 -10.72
N THR A 143 6.52 19.30 -9.92
CA THR A 143 6.45 20.73 -10.23
C THR A 143 7.16 21.06 -11.55
N TYR A 144 8.27 20.39 -11.83
CA TYR A 144 8.96 20.54 -13.12
C TYR A 144 8.07 20.11 -14.30
N ALA A 145 7.50 18.90 -14.26
CA ALA A 145 6.63 18.42 -15.33
C ALA A 145 5.38 19.30 -15.49
N TYR A 146 4.77 19.71 -14.38
CA TYR A 146 3.59 20.59 -14.39
C TYR A 146 3.85 21.90 -15.14
N HIS A 147 4.90 22.65 -14.78
CA HIS A 147 5.20 23.93 -15.42
C HIS A 147 5.68 23.76 -16.87
N SER A 148 6.44 22.70 -17.16
CA SER A 148 6.84 22.38 -18.52
C SER A 148 5.63 22.13 -19.43
N ILE A 149 4.62 21.38 -18.96
CA ILE A 149 3.36 21.16 -19.68
C ILE A 149 2.58 22.48 -19.84
N LYS A 150 2.45 23.24 -18.74
CA LYS A 150 1.63 24.45 -18.68
C LYS A 150 2.18 25.61 -19.52
N ASP A 151 3.48 25.83 -19.45
CA ASP A 151 4.13 27.04 -19.96
C ASP A 151 5.14 26.73 -21.09
N GLY A 152 5.55 25.47 -21.27
CA GLY A 152 6.68 25.09 -22.11
C GLY A 152 8.03 25.36 -21.43
N ASP A 153 9.10 24.83 -21.99
CA ASP A 153 10.48 25.14 -21.58
C ASP A 153 11.45 25.11 -22.77
N ALA A 154 12.75 25.01 -22.50
CA ALA A 154 13.78 24.99 -23.55
C ALA A 154 13.71 23.76 -24.47
N PHE A 155 13.05 22.69 -24.03
CA PHE A 155 12.94 21.41 -24.73
C PHE A 155 11.48 21.07 -25.07
N ALA A 156 10.57 21.23 -24.10
CA ALA A 156 9.17 20.89 -24.22
C ALA A 156 8.33 22.06 -24.72
N LYS A 157 7.32 21.75 -25.54
CA LYS A 157 6.32 22.74 -25.95
C LYS A 157 5.24 22.86 -24.89
N LYS A 158 4.60 24.04 -24.84
CA LYS A 158 3.35 24.22 -24.11
C LYS A 158 2.24 23.32 -24.69
N PHE A 159 1.53 22.60 -23.83
CA PHE A 159 0.38 21.79 -24.24
C PHE A 159 -0.83 22.62 -24.67
N GLY A 160 -1.60 22.09 -25.62
CA GLY A 160 -2.65 22.82 -26.33
C GLY A 160 -2.10 23.78 -27.39
N GLY A 161 -0.78 23.96 -27.47
CA GLY A 161 -0.14 24.86 -28.41
C GLY A 161 -0.57 26.33 -28.22
N PRO A 162 -0.29 27.21 -29.19
CA PRO A 162 -0.61 28.64 -29.09
C PRO A 162 -2.11 28.95 -29.01
N THR A 163 -2.95 28.04 -29.53
CA THR A 163 -4.41 28.23 -29.63
C THR A 163 -5.19 27.49 -28.55
N GLY A 164 -4.53 26.62 -27.79
CA GLY A 164 -5.15 25.71 -26.82
C GLY A 164 -5.77 24.45 -27.43
N ASN A 165 -5.68 24.21 -28.75
CA ASN A 165 -6.37 23.12 -29.44
C ASN A 165 -5.47 21.95 -29.87
N ASP A 166 -4.16 22.01 -29.61
CA ASP A 166 -3.29 20.87 -29.91
C ASP A 166 -3.69 19.69 -29.00
N PRO A 167 -3.96 18.49 -29.54
CA PRO A 167 -4.47 17.35 -28.77
C PRO A 167 -3.35 16.66 -27.98
N ASP A 168 -2.79 17.39 -27.01
CA ASP A 168 -1.66 16.95 -26.21
C ASP A 168 -2.08 16.14 -24.98
N TRP A 169 -1.17 15.33 -24.46
CA TRP A 169 -1.41 14.52 -23.28
C TRP A 169 -0.10 14.07 -22.63
N PHE A 170 -0.15 13.84 -21.31
CA PHE A 170 0.94 13.28 -20.53
C PHE A 170 0.38 12.12 -19.70
N LYS A 171 0.93 10.93 -19.86
CA LYS A 171 0.34 9.67 -19.41
C LYS A 171 1.35 8.88 -18.58
N LEU A 172 0.90 8.40 -17.43
CA LEU A 172 1.54 7.39 -16.61
C LEU A 172 0.91 6.02 -16.92
N THR A 173 1.72 5.07 -17.33
CA THR A 173 1.36 3.66 -17.41
C THR A 173 1.99 2.95 -16.21
N ILE A 174 1.17 2.28 -15.40
CA ILE A 174 1.62 1.46 -14.27
C ILE A 174 1.42 0.00 -14.69
N LYS A 175 2.51 -0.75 -14.76
CA LYS A 175 2.51 -2.19 -15.03
C LYS A 175 2.62 -2.95 -13.72
N MET A 176 1.75 -3.95 -13.53
CA MET A 176 1.69 -4.77 -12.32
C MET A 176 2.21 -6.16 -12.61
N TYR A 177 2.94 -6.71 -11.64
CA TYR A 177 3.53 -8.03 -11.72
C TYR A 177 3.17 -8.85 -10.49
N PHE A 178 3.13 -10.18 -10.65
CA PHE A 178 2.98 -11.15 -9.58
C PHE A 178 3.84 -12.38 -9.87
N GLU A 179 4.60 -12.83 -8.87
CA GLU A 179 5.65 -13.84 -8.99
C GLU A 179 6.65 -13.53 -10.12
N GLY A 180 6.94 -12.24 -10.32
CA GLY A 180 7.79 -11.74 -11.42
C GLY A 180 7.18 -11.85 -12.81
N VAL A 181 5.91 -12.25 -12.94
CA VAL A 181 5.18 -12.35 -14.21
C VAL A 181 4.31 -11.12 -14.40
N TYR A 182 4.34 -10.53 -15.60
CA TYR A 182 3.45 -9.42 -15.97
C TYR A 182 1.99 -9.86 -15.87
N ASN A 183 1.19 -9.11 -15.12
CA ASN A 183 -0.24 -9.33 -14.96
C ASN A 183 -1.03 -8.45 -15.95
N ASP A 184 -1.06 -7.14 -15.70
CA ASP A 184 -1.72 -6.16 -16.56
C ASP A 184 -1.19 -4.74 -16.26
N SER A 185 -1.75 -3.72 -16.91
CA SER A 185 -1.38 -2.32 -16.72
C SER A 185 -2.59 -1.39 -16.63
N VAL A 186 -2.39 -0.23 -16.01
CA VAL A 186 -3.35 0.86 -16.00
C VAL A 186 -2.72 2.12 -16.58
N ASP A 187 -3.47 2.79 -17.45
CA ASP A 187 -3.13 4.09 -18.00
C ASP A 187 -3.83 5.20 -17.21
N PHE A 188 -3.07 6.20 -16.79
CA PHE A 188 -3.56 7.38 -16.10
C PHE A 188 -3.00 8.64 -16.73
N TYR A 189 -3.87 9.59 -17.11
CA TYR A 189 -3.44 10.85 -17.73
C TYR A 189 -3.16 11.89 -16.64
N LEU A 190 -1.90 12.29 -16.53
CA LEU A 190 -1.44 13.40 -15.68
C LEU A 190 -1.74 14.77 -16.30
N ALA A 191 -1.95 14.81 -17.62
CA ALA A 191 -2.52 15.93 -18.35
C ALA A 191 -3.23 15.42 -19.61
N ASP A 192 -4.33 16.06 -20.01
CA ASP A 192 -5.09 15.69 -21.21
C ASP A 192 -5.74 16.94 -21.82
N PHE A 193 -5.39 17.22 -23.08
CA PHE A 193 -5.84 18.34 -23.90
C PHE A 193 -6.53 17.86 -25.19
N ARG A 194 -6.98 16.59 -25.22
CA ARG A 194 -7.61 16.00 -26.40
C ARG A 194 -9.10 16.30 -26.52
N PHE A 195 -9.65 17.08 -25.58
CA PHE A 195 -11.09 17.38 -25.58
C PHE A 195 -11.44 18.35 -26.72
N SER A 196 -12.62 18.16 -27.31
CA SER A 196 -13.15 19.12 -28.29
C SER A 196 -13.54 20.46 -27.66
N ASP A 197 -13.76 20.45 -26.35
CA ASP A 197 -14.09 21.60 -25.53
C ASP A 197 -12.95 21.79 -24.54
N ASN A 198 -12.09 22.77 -24.82
CA ASN A 198 -10.86 23.01 -24.07
C ASN A 198 -11.11 23.41 -22.60
N SER A 199 -12.35 23.68 -22.20
CA SER A 199 -12.67 23.87 -20.78
C SER A 199 -12.59 22.57 -19.97
N GLN A 200 -12.54 21.42 -20.65
CA GLN A 200 -12.31 20.11 -20.06
C GLN A 200 -10.84 19.71 -20.03
N ASP A 201 -9.95 20.48 -20.68
CA ASP A 201 -8.52 20.24 -20.64
C ASP A 201 -8.01 20.39 -19.21
N TYR A 202 -7.08 19.53 -18.82
CA TYR A 202 -6.53 19.56 -17.47
C TYR A 202 -5.06 19.20 -17.41
N ILE A 203 -4.44 19.73 -16.35
CA ILE A 203 -3.15 19.29 -15.82
C ILE A 203 -3.40 18.97 -14.35
N ILE A 204 -3.12 17.73 -13.93
CA ILE A 204 -3.30 17.32 -12.54
C ILE A 204 -2.37 18.13 -11.64
N LYS A 205 -2.96 18.83 -10.66
CA LYS A 205 -2.23 19.61 -9.65
C LYS A 205 -2.52 19.20 -8.21
N ASP A 206 -3.50 18.31 -8.03
CA ASP A 206 -3.93 17.78 -6.75
C ASP A 206 -3.64 16.27 -6.74
N TRP A 207 -3.53 15.68 -5.55
CA TRP A 207 -3.38 14.23 -5.41
C TRP A 207 -4.59 13.49 -6.01
N GLN A 208 -4.33 12.51 -6.88
CA GLN A 208 -5.36 11.69 -7.53
C GLN A 208 -5.14 10.21 -7.23
N SER A 209 -6.20 9.53 -6.79
CA SER A 209 -6.21 8.08 -6.60
C SER A 209 -6.41 7.35 -7.93
N ILE A 210 -5.57 6.36 -8.19
CA ILE A 210 -5.74 5.38 -9.27
C ILE A 210 -6.21 4.08 -8.64
N ASN A 211 -7.38 3.60 -9.04
CA ASN A 211 -7.93 2.34 -8.55
C ASN A 211 -7.18 1.15 -9.15
N LEU A 212 -6.77 0.23 -8.27
CA LEU A 212 -6.01 -0.96 -8.57
C LEU A 212 -6.69 -2.26 -8.08
N VAL A 213 -7.90 -2.17 -7.53
CA VAL A 213 -8.63 -3.31 -6.93
C VAL A 213 -8.81 -4.46 -7.92
N SER A 214 -9.01 -4.16 -9.21
CA SER A 214 -9.22 -5.17 -10.25
C SER A 214 -7.99 -6.02 -10.58
N PHE A 215 -6.79 -5.62 -10.14
CA PHE A 215 -5.54 -6.29 -10.49
C PHE A 215 -5.16 -7.42 -9.53
N GLY A 216 -5.85 -7.54 -8.39
CA GLY A 216 -5.61 -8.60 -7.41
C GLY A 216 -4.23 -8.53 -6.78
N SER A 217 -3.53 -9.66 -6.72
CA SER A 217 -2.19 -9.77 -6.13
C SER A 217 -1.15 -9.00 -6.94
N ILE A 218 -0.34 -8.19 -6.27
CA ILE A 218 0.77 -7.45 -6.88
C ILE A 218 2.03 -7.63 -6.02
N ASP A 219 3.17 -8.02 -6.60
CA ASP A 219 4.47 -8.09 -5.90
C ASP A 219 5.43 -6.97 -6.30
N SER A 220 5.20 -6.36 -7.46
CA SER A 220 6.03 -5.28 -7.98
C SER A 220 5.26 -4.47 -9.01
N MET A 221 5.67 -3.20 -9.12
CA MET A 221 5.13 -2.25 -10.09
C MET A 221 6.26 -1.66 -10.90
N TYR A 222 5.99 -1.40 -12.17
CA TYR A 222 6.88 -0.67 -13.08
C TYR A 222 6.14 0.51 -13.71
N PHE A 223 6.77 1.67 -13.68
CA PHE A 223 6.17 2.95 -14.07
C PHE A 223 6.80 3.49 -15.34
N GLU A 224 5.96 3.82 -16.33
CA GLU A 224 6.36 4.41 -17.60
C GLU A 224 5.58 5.70 -17.85
N LEU A 225 6.31 6.76 -18.19
CA LEU A 225 5.77 8.03 -18.62
C LEU A 225 5.86 8.16 -20.14
N TYR A 226 4.76 8.63 -20.71
CA TYR A 226 4.61 8.91 -22.13
C TYR A 226 4.01 10.30 -22.30
N SER A 227 4.36 10.98 -23.39
CA SER A 227 3.82 12.30 -23.75
C SER A 227 3.46 12.34 -25.22
N SER A 228 2.56 13.24 -25.62
CA SER A 228 2.40 13.64 -27.02
C SER A 228 3.61 14.42 -27.54
N ASP A 229 4.32 15.13 -26.66
CA ASP A 229 5.47 15.96 -27.01
C ASP A 229 6.76 15.12 -27.04
N ASN A 230 7.07 14.60 -28.23
CA ASN A 230 8.28 13.82 -28.51
C ASN A 230 9.14 14.52 -29.56
N GLY A 231 10.44 14.58 -29.29
CA GLY A 231 11.47 14.95 -30.25
C GLY A 231 12.19 13.72 -30.83
N MET A 232 13.28 13.98 -31.55
CA MET A 232 14.13 12.93 -32.15
C MET A 232 14.74 11.98 -31.11
N TRP A 233 14.95 12.46 -29.88
CA TRP A 233 15.64 11.75 -28.80
C TRP A 233 14.70 11.16 -27.75
N GLY A 234 13.38 11.17 -28.02
CA GLY A 234 12.35 10.71 -27.11
C GLY A 234 11.49 11.85 -26.58
N MET A 235 10.87 11.61 -25.43
CA MET A 235 9.95 12.52 -24.78
C MET A 235 10.64 13.82 -24.37
N ASN A 236 10.10 14.96 -24.79
CA ASN A 236 10.60 16.28 -24.39
C ASN A 236 10.06 16.67 -23.00
N THR A 237 8.82 16.28 -22.70
CA THR A 237 8.19 16.53 -21.40
C THR A 237 9.01 15.89 -20.27
N PRO A 238 9.26 16.60 -19.16
CA PRO A 238 10.02 16.07 -18.03
C PRO A 238 9.44 14.78 -17.48
N ALA A 239 10.28 13.76 -17.42
CA ALA A 239 9.88 12.39 -17.12
C ALA A 239 9.85 12.12 -15.60
N PHE A 240 9.12 12.96 -14.84
CA PHE A 240 9.03 12.91 -13.38
C PHE A 240 7.59 13.08 -12.88
N PHE A 241 7.17 12.23 -11.95
CA PHE A 241 5.90 12.33 -11.25
C PHE A 241 6.09 12.05 -9.75
N CYS A 242 5.05 12.31 -8.96
CA CYS A 242 5.10 12.11 -7.52
C CYS A 242 4.05 11.12 -7.05
N ILE A 243 4.38 10.36 -6.01
CA ILE A 243 3.52 9.39 -5.34
C ILE A 243 3.31 9.89 -3.90
N GLY A 244 2.05 10.04 -3.52
CA GLY A 244 1.64 10.54 -2.21
C GLY A 244 1.38 9.42 -1.20
N GLY A 245 1.11 8.21 -1.70
CA GLY A 245 0.97 7.02 -0.88
C GLY A 245 0.28 5.87 -1.59
N PHE A 246 0.08 4.82 -0.82
CA PHE A 246 -0.51 3.55 -1.26
C PHE A 246 -1.60 3.14 -0.27
N LEU A 247 -2.73 2.66 -0.79
CA LEU A 247 -3.81 2.07 -0.01
C LEU A 247 -3.88 0.59 -0.29
N GLU A 248 -3.57 -0.21 0.71
CA GLU A 248 -3.72 -1.65 0.67
C GLU A 248 -5.09 -2.05 1.24
N LEU A 249 -5.82 -2.90 0.52
CA LEU A 249 -6.88 -3.68 1.12
C LEU A 249 -6.21 -4.85 1.81
N VAL A 250 -6.12 -4.82 3.14
CA VAL A 250 -5.83 -6.05 3.85
C VAL A 250 -7.08 -6.91 3.77
N THR A 251 -7.07 -7.85 2.81
CA THR A 251 -7.99 -8.99 2.77
C THR A 251 -7.58 -10.07 3.77
N SER A 252 -6.63 -9.76 4.65
CA SER A 252 -6.19 -10.61 5.73
C SER A 252 -7.36 -10.87 6.68
N ILE A 253 -7.94 -12.06 6.57
CA ILE A 253 -8.12 -12.85 7.79
C ILE A 253 -6.70 -12.94 8.34
N ASP A 254 -6.39 -12.20 9.42
CA ASP A 254 -5.30 -12.56 10.32
C ASP A 254 -5.28 -14.07 10.32
N GLU A 255 -4.19 -14.71 9.88
CA GLU A 255 -4.04 -16.16 9.94
C GLU A 255 -4.73 -16.57 11.24
N LEU A 256 -5.88 -17.23 11.10
CA LEU A 256 -6.66 -17.64 12.25
C LEU A 256 -5.67 -18.57 12.93
N SER A 257 -4.97 -18.05 13.93
CA SER A 257 -3.94 -18.76 14.68
C SER A 257 -4.63 -20.05 14.98
N GLN A 258 -4.24 -21.12 14.27
CA GLN A 258 -5.09 -22.29 14.15
C GLN A 258 -5.12 -22.80 15.57
N HIS A 259 -6.19 -22.47 16.30
CA HIS A 259 -6.09 -22.49 17.74
C HIS A 259 -6.02 -23.96 18.07
N THR A 260 -4.84 -24.40 18.46
CA THR A 260 -4.59 -25.80 18.80
C THR A 260 -5.35 -26.21 20.05
N PHE A 261 -6.13 -25.30 20.64
CA PHE A 261 -7.12 -25.57 21.65
C PHE A 261 -8.48 -24.90 21.36
N SER A 262 -9.52 -25.48 21.93
CA SER A 262 -10.89 -24.99 21.91
C SER A 262 -11.45 -25.02 23.33
N PHE A 263 -12.51 -24.25 23.59
CA PHE A 263 -13.21 -24.30 24.87
C PHE A 263 -14.71 -24.16 24.70
N PHE A 264 -15.46 -24.69 25.66
CA PHE A 264 -16.92 -24.62 25.70
C PHE A 264 -17.47 -24.83 27.12
N PRO A 265 -18.65 -24.27 27.42
CA PRO A 265 -19.40 -23.32 26.59
C PRO A 265 -18.76 -21.93 26.60
N ASN A 266 -19.06 -21.14 25.56
CA ASN A 266 -18.81 -19.70 25.52
C ASN A 266 -20.08 -19.01 24.99
N PRO A 267 -20.82 -18.24 25.80
CA PRO A 267 -20.50 -17.83 27.17
C PRO A 267 -20.49 -18.97 28.21
N ALA A 268 -19.64 -18.86 29.23
CA ALA A 268 -19.51 -19.82 30.33
C ALA A 268 -20.25 -19.32 31.59
N ASN A 269 -20.87 -20.24 32.34
CA ASN A 269 -21.54 -19.92 33.61
C ASN A 269 -20.73 -20.42 34.81
N GLU A 270 -20.64 -21.74 35.01
CA GLU A 270 -19.94 -22.33 36.17
C GLU A 270 -18.65 -23.03 35.77
N VAL A 271 -18.61 -23.58 34.56
CA VAL A 271 -17.53 -24.43 34.10
C VAL A 271 -17.13 -24.05 32.69
N LEU A 272 -15.82 -24.00 32.45
CA LEU A 272 -15.20 -23.93 31.14
C LEU A 272 -14.46 -25.24 30.87
N ASN A 273 -14.82 -25.96 29.82
CA ASN A 273 -14.07 -27.14 29.36
C ASN A 273 -13.10 -26.70 28.29
N ILE A 274 -11.83 -27.11 28.39
CA ILE A 274 -10.77 -26.80 27.44
C ILE A 274 -10.28 -28.10 26.84
N LYS A 275 -10.10 -28.13 25.52
CA LYS A 275 -9.54 -29.25 24.77
C LYS A 275 -8.45 -28.73 23.84
N SER A 276 -7.26 -29.32 23.92
CA SER A 276 -6.09 -29.03 23.11
C SER A 276 -5.71 -30.24 22.25
N GLU A 277 -5.01 -30.02 21.14
CA GLU A 277 -4.42 -31.08 20.32
C GLU A 277 -3.25 -31.76 21.03
N ASN A 278 -2.49 -30.98 21.80
CA ASN A 278 -1.33 -31.42 22.56
C ASN A 278 -1.60 -31.33 24.08
N ASN A 279 -0.75 -31.96 24.89
CA ASN A 279 -0.82 -31.83 26.34
C ASN A 279 -0.67 -30.37 26.77
N ILE A 280 -1.58 -29.94 27.64
CA ILE A 280 -1.60 -28.60 28.23
C ILE A 280 -0.60 -28.60 29.37
N GLU A 281 0.46 -27.80 29.26
CA GLU A 281 1.50 -27.60 30.28
C GLU A 281 1.06 -26.56 31.31
N GLN A 282 0.43 -25.49 30.84
CA GLN A 282 -0.08 -24.40 31.67
C GLN A 282 -1.33 -23.80 31.07
N LEU A 283 -2.28 -23.45 31.93
CA LEU A 283 -3.47 -22.67 31.60
C LEU A 283 -3.53 -21.46 32.53
N THR A 284 -3.69 -20.27 31.97
CA THR A 284 -3.82 -19.01 32.71
C THR A 284 -5.08 -18.29 32.26
N ILE A 285 -5.88 -17.77 33.19
CA ILE A 285 -7.02 -16.91 32.90
C ILE A 285 -6.72 -15.51 33.44
N THR A 286 -6.90 -14.49 32.60
CA THR A 286 -6.72 -13.07 32.93
C THR A 286 -8.00 -12.28 32.67
N ASP A 287 -8.24 -11.24 33.46
CA ASP A 287 -9.32 -10.28 33.21
C ASP A 287 -8.89 -9.17 32.22
N MET A 288 -9.82 -8.26 31.87
CA MET A 288 -9.56 -7.14 30.95
C MET A 288 -8.44 -6.18 31.39
N SER A 289 -8.08 -6.17 32.68
CA SER A 289 -6.98 -5.34 33.19
C SER A 289 -5.62 -6.04 33.13
N GLY A 290 -5.58 -7.27 32.61
CA GLY A 290 -4.38 -8.12 32.57
C GLY A 290 -4.08 -8.83 33.89
N ARG A 291 -4.95 -8.68 34.91
CA ARG A 291 -4.77 -9.37 36.19
C ARG A 291 -5.08 -10.86 36.02
N VAL A 292 -4.14 -11.70 36.45
CA VAL A 292 -4.31 -13.16 36.49
C VAL A 292 -5.33 -13.52 37.56
N VAL A 293 -6.42 -14.16 37.16
CA VAL A 293 -7.49 -14.62 38.07
C VAL A 293 -7.42 -16.13 38.31
N LYS A 294 -6.79 -16.89 37.41
CA LYS A 294 -6.55 -18.32 37.61
C LYS A 294 -5.29 -18.79 36.91
N THR A 295 -4.58 -19.72 37.53
CA THR A 295 -3.48 -20.47 36.91
C THR A 295 -3.59 -21.93 37.28
N ILE A 296 -3.46 -22.80 36.29
CA ILE A 296 -3.48 -24.25 36.44
C ILE A 296 -2.23 -24.78 35.75
N TYR A 297 -1.41 -25.50 36.51
CA TYR A 297 -0.31 -26.30 35.97
C TYR A 297 -0.83 -27.72 35.81
N ASN A 298 -0.78 -28.24 34.59
CA ASN A 298 -1.23 -29.59 34.32
C ASN A 298 -0.13 -30.28 33.51
N SER A 299 0.16 -31.54 33.82
CA SER A 299 1.42 -32.13 33.33
C SER A 299 1.26 -33.15 32.23
N ASN A 300 0.06 -33.69 31.95
CA ASN A 300 -0.08 -34.79 30.98
C ASN A 300 -1.49 -34.99 30.39
N THR A 301 -2.30 -33.93 30.25
CA THR A 301 -3.64 -34.07 29.65
C THR A 301 -3.88 -33.05 28.56
N ASN A 302 -4.64 -33.43 27.54
CA ASN A 302 -5.09 -32.54 26.47
C ASN A 302 -6.50 -31.98 26.73
N GLN A 303 -7.08 -32.25 27.90
CA GLN A 303 -8.41 -31.77 28.30
C GLN A 303 -8.40 -31.33 29.75
N VAL A 304 -8.96 -30.15 30.03
CA VAL A 304 -9.05 -29.59 31.38
C VAL A 304 -10.43 -29.01 31.63
N LYS A 305 -11.00 -29.31 32.79
CA LYS A 305 -12.23 -28.68 33.27
C LYS A 305 -11.86 -27.60 34.27
N VAL A 306 -12.30 -26.38 34.04
CA VAL A 306 -11.99 -25.22 34.87
C VAL A 306 -13.26 -24.66 35.48
N ASP A 307 -13.32 -24.63 36.80
CA ASP A 307 -14.35 -23.91 37.54
C ASP A 307 -14.16 -22.39 37.35
N VAL A 308 -15.20 -21.72 36.89
CA VAL A 308 -15.25 -20.26 36.68
C VAL A 308 -16.43 -19.62 37.42
N ALA A 309 -17.16 -20.36 38.27
CA ALA A 309 -18.38 -19.88 38.92
C ALA A 309 -18.15 -18.60 39.76
N ASP A 310 -17.00 -18.51 40.42
CA ASP A 310 -16.61 -17.37 41.27
C ASP A 310 -16.17 -16.13 40.47
N LEU A 311 -16.04 -16.22 39.15
CA LEU A 311 -15.68 -15.08 38.30
C LEU A 311 -16.91 -14.20 38.06
N ILE A 312 -16.70 -12.88 38.13
CA ILE A 312 -17.74 -11.89 37.79
C ILE A 312 -18.04 -11.97 36.29
N SER A 313 -19.29 -11.72 35.90
CA SER A 313 -19.68 -11.65 34.49
C SER A 313 -18.85 -10.60 33.75
N GLY A 314 -18.26 -10.97 32.61
CA GLY A 314 -17.31 -10.11 31.90
C GLY A 314 -16.48 -10.84 30.85
N ILE A 315 -15.53 -10.11 30.28
CA ILE A 315 -14.60 -10.64 29.27
C ILE A 315 -13.32 -11.11 29.96
N TYR A 316 -12.88 -12.31 29.61
CA TYR A 316 -11.64 -12.91 30.09
C TYR A 316 -10.82 -13.46 28.92
N PHE A 317 -9.51 -13.56 29.13
CA PHE A 317 -8.59 -14.20 28.21
C PHE A 317 -8.05 -15.47 28.84
N ILE A 318 -8.06 -16.56 28.08
CA ILE A 318 -7.46 -17.84 28.45
C ILE A 318 -6.20 -18.05 27.62
N GLN A 319 -5.07 -18.19 28.30
CA GLN A 319 -3.80 -18.59 27.71
C GLN A 319 -3.54 -20.07 28.00
N VAL A 320 -3.29 -20.86 26.97
CA VAL A 320 -2.89 -22.27 27.04
C VAL A 320 -1.48 -22.39 26.50
N VAL A 321 -0.58 -23.01 27.26
CA VAL A 321 0.77 -23.37 26.83
C VAL A 321 0.80 -24.86 26.54
N SER A 322 1.17 -25.21 25.31
CA SER A 322 1.33 -26.59 24.85
C SER A 322 2.62 -26.68 24.02
N LYS A 323 3.49 -27.66 24.27
CA LYS A 323 4.82 -27.78 23.63
C LYS A 323 5.67 -26.50 23.81
N GLY A 324 5.57 -25.83 24.96
CA GLY A 324 6.22 -24.54 25.21
C GLY A 324 5.67 -23.35 24.43
N VAL A 325 4.62 -23.52 23.59
CA VAL A 325 4.03 -22.44 22.80
C VAL A 325 2.78 -21.90 23.49
N PRO A 326 2.75 -20.61 23.88
CA PRO A 326 1.55 -19.97 24.41
C PRO A 326 0.56 -19.64 23.29
N GLN A 327 -0.72 -19.87 23.53
CA GLN A 327 -1.85 -19.49 22.67
C GLN A 327 -2.93 -18.84 23.52
N VAL A 328 -3.53 -17.75 23.06
CA VAL A 328 -4.52 -16.97 23.83
C VAL A 328 -5.85 -16.91 23.08
N GLN A 329 -6.95 -17.08 23.80
CA GLN A 329 -8.30 -16.86 23.28
C GLN A 329 -9.18 -16.13 24.27
N LYS A 330 -10.22 -15.44 23.77
CA LYS A 330 -11.18 -14.68 24.56
C LYS A 330 -12.43 -15.52 24.85
N PHE A 331 -12.90 -15.54 26.09
CA PHE A 331 -14.23 -16.08 26.44
C PHE A 331 -15.05 -15.08 27.26
N ILE A 332 -16.37 -15.28 27.27
CA ILE A 332 -17.32 -14.46 28.00
C ILE A 332 -17.83 -15.26 29.21
N LYS A 333 -17.74 -14.69 30.40
CA LYS A 333 -18.38 -15.20 31.63
C LYS A 333 -19.74 -14.53 31.79
N GLN A 334 -20.79 -15.31 32.03
CA GLN A 334 -22.14 -14.83 32.35
C GLN A 334 -22.48 -15.05 33.81
#